data_AF-A0A7C2C348-F1
#
_entry.id   AF-A0A7C2C348-F1
#
_cell.length_a   1.000
_cell.length_b   1.000
_cell.length_c   1.000
_cell.angle_alpha   90.00
_cell.angle_beta   90.00
_cell.angle_gamma   90.00
#
_symmetry.space_group_name_H-M   'P 1'
#
loop_
_entity.id
_entity.type
_entity.pdbx_description
1 polymer ?
#
loop_
_entity_poly.entity_id
_entity_poly.type
_entity_poly.pdbx_seq_one_letter_code
_entity_poly.pdbx_strand_id
1 'polypeptide(L)'
;GVPARVVGPAKPQGNALRYQALVERYRKALFPVEPPKRYRLTLRGQDALNPFSEVHLRLKRTRKEALEALRRAAQGFPLGLEEALPLLEEGLLAPE
;
A
#
# COMPACT_ATOMS: atom_id res chain seq x y z
N GLY A 1 -16.92 -40.34 -1.31
CA GLY A 1 -16.11 -40.21 -2.53
C GLY A 1 -16.80 -39.28 -3.49
N VAL A 2 -16.38 -39.20 -4.75
CA VAL A 2 -17.16 -38.53 -5.81
C VAL A 2 -17.71 -39.62 -6.74
N PRO A 3 -19.04 -39.80 -6.84
CA PRO A 3 -20.06 -39.17 -6.00
C PRO A 3 -20.02 -39.64 -4.54
N ALA A 4 -20.60 -38.84 -3.64
CA ALA A 4 -20.59 -39.13 -2.20
C ALA A 4 -21.41 -40.37 -1.88
N ARG A 5 -20.85 -41.25 -1.05
CA ARG A 5 -21.51 -42.43 -0.51
C ARG A 5 -21.21 -42.47 0.99
N VAL A 6 -22.22 -42.79 1.80
CA VAL A 6 -22.09 -42.92 3.25
C VAL A 6 -21.19 -44.14 3.54
N VAL A 7 -20.08 -43.91 4.24
CA VAL A 7 -19.09 -44.95 4.57
C VAL A 7 -19.32 -45.52 5.97
N GLY A 8 -19.87 -44.73 6.89
CA GLY A 8 -20.13 -45.15 8.26
C GLY A 8 -20.33 -43.94 9.20
N PRO A 9 -20.53 -44.20 10.50
CA PRO A 9 -20.68 -43.14 11.50
C PRO A 9 -19.38 -42.35 11.65
N ALA A 10 -19.48 -41.03 11.65
CA ALA A 10 -18.36 -40.12 11.83
C ALA A 10 -18.26 -39.66 13.30
N LYS A 11 -17.04 -39.45 13.78
CA LYS A 11 -16.82 -38.79 15.08
C LYS A 11 -17.31 -37.34 15.01
N PRO A 12 -17.88 -36.79 16.08
CA PRO A 12 -18.32 -35.40 16.12
C PRO A 12 -17.10 -34.49 15.90
N GLN A 13 -17.23 -33.52 15.00
CA GLN A 13 -16.16 -32.58 14.68
C GLN A 13 -16.19 -31.39 15.65
N GLY A 14 -15.05 -31.09 16.29
CA GLY A 14 -14.89 -29.93 17.17
C GLY A 14 -14.72 -28.59 16.43
N ASN A 15 -14.95 -28.56 15.12
CA ASN A 15 -14.67 -27.39 14.28
C ASN A 15 -15.54 -26.19 14.69
N ALA A 16 -16.80 -26.40 15.05
CA ALA A 16 -17.72 -25.33 15.44
C ALA A 16 -17.17 -24.47 16.60
N LEU A 17 -16.71 -25.12 17.69
CA LEU A 17 -16.13 -24.41 18.85
C LEU A 17 -14.85 -23.66 18.47
N ARG A 18 -14.01 -24.25 17.62
CA ARG A 18 -12.77 -23.62 17.14
C ARG A 18 -13.06 -22.37 16.32
N TYR A 19 -14.05 -22.42 15.43
CA TYR A 19 -14.42 -21.28 14.60
C TYR A 19 -15.12 -20.18 15.40
N GLN A 20 -15.89 -20.51 16.43
CA GLN A 20 -16.46 -19.51 17.35
C GLN A 20 -15.36 -18.68 18.01
N ALA A 21 -14.34 -19.33 18.58
CA ALA A 21 -13.19 -18.62 19.17
C ALA A 21 -12.41 -17.80 18.13
N LEU A 22 -12.33 -18.27 16.89
CA LEU A 22 -11.66 -17.57 15.79
C LEU A 22 -12.43 -16.30 15.40
N VAL A 23 -13.75 -16.39 15.24
CA VAL A 23 -14.62 -15.26 14.91
C VAL A 23 -14.50 -14.15 15.96
N GLU A 24 -14.49 -14.51 17.25
CA GLU A 24 -14.31 -13.53 18.33
C GLU A 24 -12.97 -12.78 18.26
N ARG A 25 -11.91 -13.42 17.74
CA ARG A 25 -10.61 -12.78 17.52
C ARG A 25 -10.65 -11.83 16.33
N TYR A 26 -11.19 -12.28 15.20
CA TYR A 26 -11.29 -11.44 13.99
C TYR A 26 -12.21 -10.24 14.21
N ARG A 27 -13.31 -10.39 14.95
CA ARG A 27 -14.20 -9.28 15.31
C ARG A 27 -13.48 -8.13 16.03
N LYS A 28 -12.44 -8.43 16.81
CA LYS A 28 -11.70 -7.44 17.61
C LYS A 28 -10.53 -6.80 16.88
N ALA A 29 -9.95 -7.50 15.90
CA ALA A 29 -8.63 -7.13 15.38
C ALA A 29 -8.49 -7.23 13.86
N LEU A 30 -9.59 -7.47 13.13
CA LEU A 30 -9.57 -7.43 11.67
C LEU A 30 -9.86 -6.01 11.19
N PHE A 31 -8.82 -5.34 10.74
CA PHE A 31 -8.93 -4.01 10.15
C PHE A 31 -8.59 -4.07 8.67
N PRO A 32 -9.33 -3.36 7.80
CA PRO A 32 -8.92 -3.17 6.42
C PRO A 32 -7.62 -2.36 6.42
N VAL A 33 -6.64 -2.81 5.64
CA VAL A 33 -5.41 -2.07 5.36
C VAL A 33 -5.50 -1.63 3.91
N GLU A 34 -5.38 -0.33 3.64
CA GLU A 34 -5.34 0.16 2.26
C GLU A 34 -4.13 -0.44 1.53
N PRO A 35 -4.31 -0.91 0.28
CA PRO A 35 -3.19 -1.41 -0.48
C PRO A 35 -2.18 -0.28 -0.72
N PRO A 36 -0.87 -0.57 -0.69
CA PRO A 36 0.15 0.42 -0.96
C PRO A 36 -0.04 1.02 -2.36
N LYS A 37 -0.33 2.32 -2.44
CA LYS A 37 -0.50 3.05 -3.71
C LYS A 37 0.88 3.35 -4.30
N ARG A 38 1.08 2.91 -5.54
CA ARG A 38 2.30 3.19 -6.32
C ARG A 38 2.07 4.41 -7.20
N TYR A 39 3.15 5.14 -7.42
CA TYR A 39 3.14 6.35 -8.23
C TYR A 39 4.30 6.30 -9.22
N ARG A 40 4.05 6.79 -10.42
CA ARG A 40 5.06 6.96 -11.46
C ARG A 40 5.54 8.41 -11.46
N LEU A 41 6.83 8.60 -11.71
CA LEU A 41 7.37 9.94 -11.91
C LEU A 41 6.92 10.49 -13.28
N THR A 42 6.44 11.72 -13.29
CA THR A 42 6.29 12.48 -14.53
C THR A 42 7.66 12.95 -15.03
N LEU A 43 7.74 13.49 -16.26
CA LEU A 43 8.97 14.11 -16.74
C LEU A 43 9.48 15.22 -15.81
N ARG A 44 8.55 16.02 -15.26
CA ARG A 44 8.87 17.06 -14.28
C ARG A 44 9.36 16.48 -12.95
N GLY A 45 8.79 15.35 -12.52
CA GLY A 45 9.24 14.61 -11.34
C GLY A 45 10.64 14.02 -11.50
N GLN A 46 10.98 13.53 -12.70
CA GLN A 46 12.33 13.08 -13.02
C GLN A 46 13.32 14.24 -12.99
N ASP A 47 12.96 15.40 -13.55
CA ASP A 47 13.79 16.60 -13.50
C ASP A 47 13.98 17.12 -12.05
N ALA A 48 12.98 16.97 -11.18
CA ALA A 48 13.11 17.31 -9.76
C ALA A 48 14.17 16.46 -9.01
N LEU A 49 14.56 15.30 -9.55
CA LEU A 49 15.65 14.49 -9.00
C LEU A 49 17.03 14.94 -9.45
N ASN A 50 17.12 15.75 -10.51
CA ASN A 50 18.38 16.34 -10.97
C ASN A 50 18.85 17.44 -10.00
N PRO A 51 20.02 17.31 -9.36
CA PRO A 51 20.52 18.30 -8.40
C PRO A 51 20.64 19.74 -8.92
N PHE A 52 20.71 19.90 -10.24
CA PHE A 52 20.91 21.18 -10.91
C PHE A 52 19.61 21.80 -11.44
N SER A 53 18.47 21.12 -11.35
CA SER A 53 17.21 21.68 -11.82
C SER A 53 16.67 22.74 -10.86
N GLU A 54 15.97 23.74 -11.41
CA GLU A 54 15.30 24.76 -10.60
C GLU A 54 14.27 24.13 -9.65
N VAL A 55 13.58 23.09 -10.12
CA VAL A 55 12.60 22.35 -9.33
C VAL A 55 13.27 21.67 -8.14
N HIS A 56 14.42 21.02 -8.34
CA HIS A 56 15.20 20.42 -7.26
C HIS A 56 15.65 21.45 -6.23
N LEU A 57 16.22 22.57 -6.70
CA LEU A 57 16.70 23.63 -5.81
C LEU A 57 15.56 24.26 -5.00
N ARG A 58 14.39 24.45 -5.62
CA ARG A 58 13.18 24.92 -4.95
C ARG A 58 12.74 23.95 -3.86
N LEU A 59 12.59 22.66 -4.19
CA LEU A 59 12.16 21.63 -3.24
C LEU A 59 13.18 21.46 -2.10
N LYS A 60 14.48 21.52 -2.40
CA LYS A 60 15.54 21.44 -1.38
C LYS A 60 15.48 22.58 -0.36
N ARG A 61 15.00 23.76 -0.75
CA ARG A 61 14.83 24.94 0.12
C ARG A 61 13.51 24.94 0.88
N THR A 62 12.43 24.52 0.23
CA THR A 62 11.06 24.67 0.76
C THR A 62 10.52 23.41 1.40
N ARG A 63 10.85 22.22 0.86
CA ARG A 63 10.23 20.95 1.25
C ARG A 63 11.16 19.75 0.98
N LYS A 64 12.15 19.56 1.86
CA LYS A 64 13.15 18.47 1.72
C LYS A 64 12.52 17.07 1.75
N GLU A 65 11.50 16.87 2.57
CA GLU A 65 10.77 15.61 2.69
C GLU A 65 10.13 15.18 1.35
N ALA A 66 9.72 16.15 0.52
CA ALA A 66 9.16 15.87 -0.80
C ALA A 66 10.22 15.29 -1.77
N LEU A 67 11.49 15.70 -1.65
CA LEU A 67 12.58 15.08 -2.43
C LEU A 67 12.84 13.64 -2.00
N GLU A 68 12.73 13.33 -0.70
CA GLU A 68 12.88 11.98 -0.19
C GLU A 68 11.72 11.09 -0.64
N ALA A 69 10.49 11.60 -0.61
CA ALA A 69 9.32 10.92 -1.16
C ALA A 69 9.45 10.68 -2.69
N LEU A 70 9.93 11.67 -3.45
CA LEU A 70 10.20 11.50 -4.89
C LEU A 70 11.26 10.43 -5.17
N ARG A 71 12.34 10.38 -4.37
CA ARG A 71 13.36 9.33 -4.48
C ARG A 71 12.79 7.95 -4.18
N ARG A 72 11.94 7.83 -3.15
CA ARG A 72 11.24 6.58 -2.83
C ARG A 72 10.32 6.13 -3.96
N ALA A 73 9.54 7.06 -4.53
CA ALA A 73 8.69 6.78 -5.70
C ALA A 73 9.53 6.33 -6.91
N ALA A 74 10.67 6.97 -7.17
CA ALA A 74 11.60 6.58 -8.24
C ALA A 74 12.09 5.13 -8.12
N GLN A 75 12.27 4.67 -6.89
CA GLN A 75 12.70 3.31 -6.57
C GLN A 75 11.54 2.29 -6.57
N GLY A 76 10.32 2.73 -6.85
CA GLY A 76 9.12 1.88 -6.86
C GLY A 76 8.55 1.58 -5.48
N PHE A 77 8.98 2.30 -4.43
CA PHE A 77 8.36 2.19 -3.12
C PHE A 77 7.00 2.90 -3.10
N PRO A 78 6.00 2.33 -2.43
CA PRO A 78 4.72 2.99 -2.27
C PRO A 78 4.85 4.21 -1.37
N LEU A 79 3.98 5.18 -1.60
CA LEU A 79 3.90 6.40 -0.80
C LEU A 79 2.56 6.48 -0.07
N GLY A 80 2.59 7.04 1.13
CA GLY A 80 1.37 7.41 1.84
C GLY A 80 0.60 8.51 1.08
N LEU A 81 -0.71 8.60 1.30
CA LEU A 81 -1.54 9.64 0.68
C LEU A 81 -1.03 11.05 1.01
N GLU A 82 -0.72 11.31 2.27
CA GLU A 82 -0.24 12.62 2.73
C GLU A 82 1.10 13.03 2.10
N GLU A 83 1.98 12.06 1.85
CA GLU A 83 3.27 12.27 1.18
C GLU A 83 3.09 12.50 -0.32
N ALA A 84 2.13 11.82 -0.95
CA ALA A 84 1.91 11.85 -2.39
C ALA A 84 1.10 13.07 -2.85
N LEU A 85 0.11 13.52 -2.07
CA LEU A 85 -0.76 14.66 -2.39
C LEU A 85 0.00 15.91 -2.91
N PRO A 86 1.00 16.46 -2.20
CA PRO A 86 1.69 17.65 -2.68
C PRO A 86 2.48 17.43 -3.97
N LEU A 87 3.00 16.21 -4.16
CA LEU A 87 3.74 15.84 -5.36
C LEU A 87 2.82 15.64 -6.57
N LEU A 88 1.58 15.20 -6.33
CA LEU A 88 0.52 15.11 -7.35
C LEU A 88 0.04 16.50 -7.75
N GLU A 89 -0.22 17.38 -6.78
CA GLU A 89 -0.64 18.78 -7.02
C GLU A 89 0.41 19.56 -7.83
N GLU A 90 1.70 19.34 -7.57
CA GLU A 90 2.80 19.95 -8.33
C GLU A 90 3.05 19.26 -9.69
N GLY A 91 2.35 18.16 -9.99
CA GLY A 91 2.48 17.39 -11.23
C GLY A 91 3.80 16.62 -11.36
N LEU A 92 4.44 16.29 -10.24
CA LEU A 92 5.70 15.54 -10.17
C LEU A 92 5.46 14.02 -10.17
N LEU A 93 4.30 13.60 -9.67
CA LEU A 93 3.85 12.21 -9.68
C LEU A 93 2.57 12.04 -10.49
N ALA A 94 2.35 10.81 -10.95
CA ALA A 94 1.08 10.33 -11.47
C ALA A 94 0.73 9.00 -10.79
N PRO A 95 -0.55 8.71 -10.50
CA PRO A 95 -0.96 7.38 -10.05
C PRO A 95 -0.63 6.33 -11.12
N GLU A 96 -0.16 5.16 -10.68
CA GLU A 96 0.10 4.02 -11.56
C GLU A 96 -1.17 3.30 -12.03
#